data_AF-A0A357V511-F1
#
_entry.id   AF-A0A357V511-F1
#
_cell.length_a   1.000
_cell.length_b   1.000
_cell.length_c   1.000
_cell.angle_alpha   90.00
_cell.angle_beta   90.00
_cell.angle_gamma   90.00
#
_symmetry.space_group_name_H-M   'P 1'
#
loop_
_entity.id
_entity.type
_entity.pdbx_description
1 polymer ?
#
loop_
_entity_poly.entity_id
_entity_poly.type
_entity_poly.pdbx_seq_one_letter_code
_entity_poly.pdbx_strand_id
1 'polypeptide(L)' 'PNQPRFMFWNFVSHSSDRIEQAKDDWKNGRFAKVPGETEFIPLPE' A
#
# COMPACT_ATOMS: atom_id res chain seq x y z
N PRO A 1 4.94 -23.22 9.65
CA PRO A 1 3.53 -23.00 9.23
C PRO A 1 3.42 -21.80 8.25
N ASN A 2 2.96 -22.03 7.03
CA ASN A 2 2.67 -20.96 6.06
C ASN A 2 1.48 -20.14 6.56
N GLN A 3 1.73 -18.97 7.13
CA GLN A 3 0.66 -18.03 7.46
C GLN A 3 0.07 -17.45 6.15
N PRO A 4 -1.25 -17.25 6.09
CA PRO A 4 -1.89 -16.65 4.92
C PRO A 4 -1.34 -15.23 4.70
N ARG A 5 -1.05 -14.90 3.43
CA ARG A 5 -0.66 -13.55 3.01
C ARG A 5 -1.81 -12.89 2.28
N PHE A 6 -2.15 -11.69 2.71
CA PHE A 6 -3.04 -10.77 2.02
C PHE A 6 -2.20 -9.96 1.03
N MET A 7 -2.72 -9.83 -0.20
CA MET A 7 -2.09 -9.05 -1.26
C MET A 7 -3.12 -8.19 -1.95
N PHE A 8 -2.78 -6.93 -2.19
CA PHE A 8 -3.57 -5.99 -2.99
C PHE A 8 -2.59 -5.03 -3.67
N TRP A 9 -2.60 -4.99 -5.00
CA TRP A 9 -1.63 -4.21 -5.77
C TRP A 9 -0.18 -4.54 -5.32
N ASN A 10 0.61 -3.52 -4.97
CA ASN A 10 1.97 -3.67 -4.47
C ASN A 10 2.07 -3.86 -2.95
N PHE A 11 0.95 -4.02 -2.22
CA PHE A 11 0.95 -4.25 -0.77
C PHE A 11 0.84 -5.74 -0.44
N VAL A 12 1.70 -6.20 0.47
CA VAL A 12 1.73 -7.59 0.96
C VAL A 12 1.87 -7.59 2.48
N SER A 13 1.02 -8.34 3.17
CA SER A 13 1.03 -8.45 4.64
C SER A 13 0.38 -9.75 5.11
N HIS A 14 0.67 -10.19 6.34
CA HIS A 14 -0.09 -11.25 7.00
C HIS A 14 -1.33 -10.72 7.76
N SER A 15 -1.60 -9.42 7.67
CA SER A 15 -2.76 -8.74 8.28
C SER A 15 -3.54 -7.97 7.21
N SER A 16 -4.83 -8.23 7.10
CA SER A 16 -5.76 -7.49 6.25
C SER A 16 -5.86 -6.02 6.64
N ASP A 17 -5.88 -5.72 7.94
CA ASP A 17 -6.01 -4.35 8.45
C ASP A 17 -4.80 -3.48 8.05
N ARG A 18 -3.61 -4.09 7.98
CA ARG A 18 -2.41 -3.42 7.45
C ARG A 18 -2.52 -3.11 5.96
N ILE A 19 -3.21 -3.94 5.17
CA ILE A 19 -3.46 -3.65 3.75
C ILE A 19 -4.43 -2.47 3.60
N GLU A 20 -5.50 -2.42 4.40
CA GLU A 20 -6.46 -1.30 4.35
C GLU A 20 -5.83 0.02 4.85
N GLN A 21 -5.01 -0.03 5.89
CA GLN A 21 -4.22 1.13 6.32
C GLN A 21 -3.28 1.61 5.22
N ALA A 22 -2.54 0.71 4.57
CA ALA A 22 -1.63 1.06 3.47
C ALA A 22 -2.36 1.68 2.27
N LYS A 23 -3.57 1.21 1.96
CA LYS A 23 -4.42 1.83 0.93
C LYS A 23 -4.77 3.28 1.28
N ASP A 24 -5.20 3.55 2.52
CA ASP A 24 -5.53 4.90 2.97
C ASP A 24 -4.27 5.80 3.04
N ASP A 25 -3.15 5.26 3.52
CA ASP A 25 -1.86 5.96 3.54
C ASP A 25 -1.41 6.35 2.13
N TRP A 26 -1.61 5.48 1.15
CA TRP A 26 -1.27 5.74 -0.24
C TRP A 26 -2.18 6.81 -0.84
N LYS A 27 -3.51 6.68 -0.68
CA LYS A 27 -4.48 7.66 -1.17
C LYS A 27 -4.24 9.07 -0.60
N ASN A 28 -3.81 9.16 0.66
CA ASN A 28 -3.54 10.43 1.34
C ASN A 28 -2.06 10.87 1.26
N GLY A 29 -1.20 10.14 0.54
CA GLY A 29 0.21 10.51 0.37
C GLY A 29 1.02 10.53 1.66
N ARG A 30 0.72 9.63 2.62
CA ARG A 30 1.41 9.53 3.92
C ARG A 30 2.71 8.72 3.88
N PHE A 31 3.00 8.05 2.76
CA PHE A 31 4.32 7.45 2.52
C PHE A 31 5.37 8.53 2.25
N ALA A 32 6.62 8.24 2.60
CA ALA A 32 7.74 9.11 2.28
C ALA A 32 7.83 9.31 0.76
N LYS A 33 8.00 10.56 0.34
CA LYS A 33 8.19 10.88 -1.07
C LYS A 33 9.57 10.44 -1.53
N VAL A 34 9.64 9.91 -2.76
CA VAL A 34 10.90 9.62 -3.42
C VAL A 34 11.48 10.94 -3.96
N PRO A 35 12.73 11.31 -3.65
CA PRO A 35 13.34 12.54 -4.16
C PRO A 35 13.39 12.55 -5.70
N GLY A 36 12.95 13.66 -6.30
CA GLY A 36 12.94 13.82 -7.76
C GLY A 36 11.74 13.20 -8.48
N GLU A 37 10.91 12.41 -7.77
CA GLU A 37 9.66 11.88 -8.33
C GLU A 37 8.58 12.97 -8.33
N THR A 38 7.85 13.08 -9.44
CA THR A 38 6.76 14.05 -9.62
C THR A 38 5.44 13.40 -9.97
N GLU A 39 5.44 12.12 -10.34
CA GLU A 39 4.26 11.38 -10.73
C GLU A 39 3.66 10.60 -9.55
N PHE A 40 2.34 10.42 -9.59
CA PHE A 40 1.61 9.62 -8.60
C PHE A 40 0.68 8.64 -9.32
N ILE A 41 0.81 7.36 -8.99
CA ILE A 41 -0.04 6.30 -9.53
C ILE A 41 -1.18 6.05 -8.52
N PRO A 42 -2.45 6.37 -8.84
CA PRO A 42 -3.55 6.10 -7.94
C PRO A 42 -3.80 4.58 -7.83
N LEU A 43 -4.45 4.18 -6.73
CA LEU A 43 -4.95 2.80 -6.61
C LEU A 43 -6.06 2.56 -7.63
N PRO A 44 -6.23 1.32 -8.12
CA PRO A 44 -7.41 0.96 -8.90
C PRO A 44 -8.69 1.05 -8.06
N GLU A 45 -9.83 1.22 -8.73
CA GLU A 45 -11.17 1.09 -8.13
C GLU A 45 -11.48 -0.34 -7.67
#